data_AF-A0A2B4RUP7-F1
#
_entry.id   AF-A0A2B4RUP7-F1
#
_cell.length_a   1.000
_cell.length_b   1.000
_cell.length_c   1.000
_cell.angle_alpha   90.00
_cell.angle_beta   90.00
_cell.angle_gamma   90.00
#
_symmetry.space_group_name_H-M   'P 1'
#
loop_
_entity.id
_entity.type
_entity.pdbx_description
1 polymer ?
#
loop_
_entity_poly.entity_id
_entity_poly.type
_entity_poly.pdbx_seq_one_letter_code
_entity_poly.pdbx_strand_id
1 'polypeptide(L)'
;MPDKRKNQKKAPHLQKLTKVTHDRHLPEISSSVVQELLKAQECIKKSFMESVVASIISCIDDLVKDVADLKASLQFSQQVISSHEEKIKTINTDVSSLQATVNKHLQKAIYLENQSKRNNLRFEGLMEDGGESWEETKDKVKNTLVDKLNFELAPGIEPRRIKPEGIHIFEELAEEIMEKRRAQLLFQRQAKAH
;
A
#
# COMPACT_ATOMS: atom_id res chain seq x y z
N MET A 1 45.98 -33.79 -36.03
CA MET A 1 47.32 -33.18 -36.18
C MET A 1 47.90 -32.99 -34.79
N PRO A 2 49.12 -33.44 -34.46
CA PRO A 2 49.99 -34.48 -35.04
C PRO A 2 50.26 -35.57 -33.95
N ASP A 3 51.08 -36.62 -34.06
CA ASP A 3 51.98 -37.10 -35.11
C ASP A 3 52.00 -38.64 -35.05
N LYS A 4 51.87 -39.29 -36.21
CA LYS A 4 52.14 -40.70 -36.42
C LYS A 4 53.55 -40.79 -36.98
N ARG A 5 54.49 -41.44 -36.29
CA ARG A 5 55.72 -41.92 -36.95
C ARG A 5 55.92 -43.41 -36.77
N LYS A 6 55.49 -44.12 -37.81
CA LYS A 6 56.05 -45.41 -38.22
C LYS A 6 57.52 -45.18 -38.61
N ASN A 7 58.40 -46.11 -38.28
CA ASN A 7 59.47 -46.46 -39.21
C ASN A 7 59.89 -47.92 -39.07
N GLN A 8 60.02 -48.53 -40.24
CA GLN A 8 60.22 -49.94 -40.51
C GLN A 8 61.71 -50.29 -40.66
N LYS A 9 62.00 -51.55 -40.30
CA LYS A 9 62.97 -52.50 -40.91
C LYS A 9 64.47 -52.24 -40.77
N LYS A 10 65.14 -53.21 -40.14
CA LYS A 10 66.27 -53.98 -40.73
C LYS A 10 66.54 -55.25 -39.90
N ALA A 11 66.46 -56.40 -40.54
CA ALA A 11 67.22 -57.62 -40.24
C ALA A 11 68.25 -57.79 -41.39
N PRO A 12 69.28 -58.66 -41.34
CA PRO A 12 69.55 -59.74 -40.38
C PRO A 12 71.04 -59.88 -39.93
N HIS A 13 71.32 -60.65 -38.88
CA HIS A 13 72.37 -61.68 -38.94
C HIS A 13 72.24 -62.68 -37.78
N LEU A 14 72.23 -63.97 -38.13
CA LEU A 14 72.31 -65.09 -37.19
C LEU A 14 73.62 -65.03 -36.40
N GLN A 15 73.56 -65.25 -35.09
CA GLN A 15 74.53 -66.10 -34.40
C GLN A 15 73.97 -66.64 -33.07
N LYS A 16 73.72 -67.96 -33.11
CA LYS A 16 73.91 -68.99 -32.07
C LYS A 16 73.56 -68.67 -30.60
N LEU A 17 72.46 -69.30 -30.18
CA LEU A 17 72.41 -70.34 -29.15
C LEU A 17 73.21 -70.10 -27.85
N THR A 18 72.55 -69.52 -26.85
CA THR A 18 72.69 -69.97 -25.45
C THR A 18 71.30 -69.93 -24.81
N LYS A 19 70.78 -71.12 -24.49
CA LYS A 19 69.61 -71.29 -23.63
C LYS A 19 69.96 -70.73 -22.25
N VAL A 20 69.46 -69.55 -21.94
CA VAL A 20 69.27 -69.12 -20.55
C VAL A 20 67.77 -69.20 -20.33
N THR A 21 67.34 -70.24 -19.61
CA THR A 21 66.00 -70.38 -19.05
C THR A 21 65.75 -69.19 -18.13
N HIS A 22 65.15 -68.14 -18.65
CA HIS A 22 64.43 -67.15 -17.85
C HIS A 22 63.01 -67.68 -17.70
N ASP A 23 62.77 -68.38 -16.58
CA ASP A 23 61.43 -68.50 -16.04
C ASP A 23 60.89 -67.09 -15.79
N ARG A 24 60.11 -66.57 -16.74
CA ARG A 24 59.16 -65.50 -16.43
C ARG A 24 57.98 -66.15 -15.73
N HIS A 25 58.15 -66.46 -14.44
CA HIS A 25 56.99 -66.58 -13.57
C HIS A 25 56.48 -65.16 -13.34
N LEU A 26 55.49 -64.72 -14.12
CA LEU A 26 54.60 -63.67 -13.63
C LEU A 26 54.05 -64.17 -12.29
N PRO A 27 54.17 -63.43 -11.18
CA PRO A 27 53.67 -63.92 -9.90
C PRO A 27 52.18 -64.21 -10.05
N GLU A 28 51.79 -65.48 -9.94
CA GLU A 28 50.40 -65.88 -9.83
C GLU A 28 49.91 -65.30 -8.50
N ILE A 29 49.09 -64.25 -8.60
CA ILE A 29 48.44 -63.67 -7.42
C ILE A 29 47.60 -64.77 -6.78
N SER A 30 47.89 -65.12 -5.53
CA SER A 30 47.15 -66.18 -4.85
C SER A 30 45.69 -65.77 -4.68
N SER A 31 44.77 -66.73 -4.87
CA SER A 31 43.33 -66.53 -4.69
C SER A 31 42.96 -65.90 -3.34
N SER A 32 43.75 -66.18 -2.29
CA SER A 32 43.60 -65.58 -0.96
C SER A 32 43.75 -64.05 -0.97
N VAL A 33 44.73 -63.51 -1.70
CA VAL A 33 44.97 -62.05 -1.80
C VAL A 33 43.80 -61.37 -2.51
N VAL A 34 43.23 -62.01 -3.53
CA VAL A 34 42.03 -61.50 -4.23
C VAL A 34 40.82 -61.48 -3.29
N GLN A 35 40.63 -62.51 -2.47
CA GLN A 35 39.54 -62.55 -1.50
C GLN A 35 39.67 -61.49 -0.39
N GLU A 36 40.89 -61.25 0.10
CA GLU A 36 41.14 -60.18 1.07
C GLU A 36 40.88 -58.80 0.48
N LEU A 37 41.29 -58.56 -0.78
CA LEU A 37 41.01 -57.31 -1.48
C LEU A 37 39.51 -57.09 -1.69
N LEU A 38 38.75 -58.13 -2.04
CA LEU A 38 37.30 -58.05 -2.19
C LEU A 38 36.61 -57.74 -0.85
N LYS A 39 37.04 -58.37 0.25
CA LYS A 39 36.53 -58.07 1.59
C LYS A 39 36.86 -56.64 2.02
N ALA A 40 38.08 -56.17 1.74
CA ALA A 40 38.47 -54.79 2.01
C ALA A 40 37.64 -53.79 1.19
N GLN A 41 37.42 -54.08 -0.10
CA GLN A 41 36.58 -53.26 -0.98
C GLN A 41 35.12 -53.22 -0.50
N GLU A 42 34.56 -54.36 -0.08
CA GLU A 42 33.22 -54.44 0.49
C GLU A 42 33.11 -53.60 1.78
N CYS A 43 34.10 -53.69 2.66
CA CYS A 43 34.16 -52.92 3.90
C CYS A 43 34.24 -51.40 3.64
N ILE A 44 35.09 -50.98 2.70
CA ILE A 44 35.22 -49.56 2.30
C ILE A 44 33.92 -49.07 1.67
N LYS A 45 33.28 -49.85 0.80
CA LYS A 45 32.01 -49.48 0.19
C LYS A 45 30.90 -49.36 1.24
N LYS A 46 30.84 -50.30 2.18
CA LYS A 46 29.84 -50.31 3.26
C LYS A 46 29.98 -49.08 4.14
N SER A 47 31.18 -48.79 4.63
CA SER A 47 31.45 -47.61 5.47
C SER A 47 31.17 -46.29 4.73
N PHE A 48 31.52 -46.21 3.44
CA PHE A 48 31.17 -45.06 2.61
C PHE A 48 29.64 -44.87 2.52
N MET A 49 28.89 -45.93 2.23
CA MET A 49 27.43 -45.86 2.15
C MET A 49 26.79 -45.51 3.50
N GLU A 50 27.29 -46.06 4.60
CA GLU A 50 26.85 -45.72 5.95
C GLU A 50 27.05 -44.22 6.25
N SER A 51 28.20 -43.66 5.87
CA SER A 51 28.48 -42.24 6.02
C SER A 51 27.55 -41.36 5.16
N VAL A 52 27.31 -41.75 3.90
CA VAL A 52 26.37 -41.03 3.02
C VAL A 52 24.95 -41.06 3.60
N VAL A 53 24.49 -42.22 4.05
CA VAL A 53 23.15 -42.36 4.65
C VAL A 53 23.04 -41.55 5.93
N ALA A 54 24.04 -41.59 6.81
CA ALA A 54 24.06 -40.78 8.04
C ALA A 54 24.00 -39.27 7.74
N SER A 55 24.76 -38.81 6.72
CA SER A 55 24.72 -37.42 6.28
C SER A 55 23.34 -37.01 5.74
N ILE A 56 22.70 -37.89 4.95
CA ILE A 56 21.36 -37.63 4.41
C ILE A 56 20.33 -37.56 5.54
N ILE A 57 20.39 -38.48 6.51
CA ILE A 57 19.48 -38.48 7.68
C ILE A 57 19.61 -37.17 8.44
N SER A 58 20.83 -36.74 8.77
CA SER A 58 21.06 -35.48 9.48
C SER A 58 20.49 -34.28 8.70
N CYS A 59 20.72 -34.22 7.39
CA CYS A 59 20.19 -33.15 6.55
C CYS A 59 18.66 -33.14 6.51
N ILE A 60 18.03 -34.33 6.50
CA ILE A 60 16.58 -34.46 6.55
C ILE A 60 16.05 -33.99 7.90
N ASP A 61 16.70 -34.34 9.01
CA ASP A 61 16.29 -33.92 10.35
C ASP A 61 16.34 -32.40 10.51
N ASP A 62 17.41 -31.77 10.01
CA ASP A 62 17.54 -30.30 9.98
C ASP A 62 16.42 -29.67 9.14
N LEU A 63 16.15 -30.21 7.95
CA LEU A 63 15.07 -29.71 7.08
C LEU A 63 13.69 -29.87 7.74
N VAL A 64 13.45 -30.99 8.41
CA VAL A 64 12.18 -31.24 9.13
C VAL A 64 12.00 -30.21 10.25
N LYS A 65 13.07 -29.87 10.96
CA LYS A 65 13.04 -28.85 12.00
C LYS A 65 12.75 -27.47 11.42
N ASP A 66 13.45 -27.07 10.36
CA ASP A 66 13.23 -25.78 9.70
C ASP A 66 11.80 -25.65 9.17
N VAL A 67 11.24 -26.72 8.60
CA VAL A 67 9.84 -26.75 8.15
C VAL A 67 8.87 -26.62 9.32
N ALA A 68 9.16 -27.22 10.48
CA ALA A 68 8.33 -27.07 11.68
C ALA A 68 8.35 -25.63 12.20
N ASP A 69 9.52 -25.00 12.23
CA ASP A 69 9.68 -23.61 12.67
C ASP A 69 9.01 -22.62 11.71
N LEU A 70 9.12 -22.85 10.40
CA LEU A 70 8.41 -22.09 9.37
C LEU A 70 6.89 -22.23 9.52
N LYS A 71 6.40 -23.44 9.78
CA LYS A 71 4.97 -23.68 10.03
C LYS A 71 4.47 -22.90 11.24
N ALA A 72 5.21 -22.92 12.35
CA ALA A 72 4.85 -22.17 13.55
C ALA A 72 4.83 -20.64 13.28
N SER A 73 5.82 -20.14 12.54
CA SER A 73 5.92 -18.72 12.16
C SER A 73 4.78 -18.28 11.26
N LEU A 74 4.37 -19.14 10.33
CA LEU A 74 3.24 -18.90 9.43
C LEU A 74 1.92 -18.88 10.21
N GLN A 75 1.71 -19.85 11.11
CA GLN A 75 0.50 -19.91 11.95
C GLN A 75 0.38 -18.65 12.83
N PHE A 76 1.48 -18.21 13.44
CA PHE A 76 1.50 -16.98 14.22
C PHE A 76 1.11 -15.76 13.35
N SER A 77 1.74 -15.62 12.18
CA SER A 77 1.43 -14.52 11.25
C SER A 77 -0.03 -14.53 10.82
N GLN A 78 -0.59 -15.70 10.50
CA GLN A 78 -1.99 -15.84 10.11
C GLN A 78 -2.94 -15.42 11.23
N GLN A 79 -2.63 -15.77 12.48
CA GLN A 79 -3.43 -15.36 13.64
C GLN A 79 -3.41 -13.85 13.84
N VAL A 80 -2.25 -13.21 13.69
CA VAL A 80 -2.11 -11.74 13.78
C VAL A 80 -2.91 -11.06 12.68
N ILE A 81 -2.82 -11.55 11.44
CA ILE A 81 -3.58 -11.02 10.31
C ILE A 81 -5.08 -11.08 10.58
N SER A 82 -5.60 -12.24 11.00
CA SER A 82 -7.03 -12.37 11.33
C SER A 82 -7.47 -11.45 12.47
N SER A 83 -6.62 -11.24 13.50
CA SER A 83 -6.90 -10.27 14.56
C SER A 83 -6.97 -8.84 14.03
N HIS A 84 -6.08 -8.48 13.11
CA HIS A 84 -6.07 -7.15 12.51
C HIS A 84 -7.28 -6.92 11.59
N GLU A 85 -7.71 -7.93 10.84
CA GLU A 85 -8.92 -7.87 10.01
C GLU A 85 -10.16 -7.54 10.85
N GLU A 86 -10.33 -8.17 12.00
CA GLU A 86 -11.45 -7.87 12.91
C GLU A 86 -11.38 -6.45 13.46
N LYS A 87 -10.18 -5.98 13.88
CA LYS A 87 -10.01 -4.58 14.32
C LYS A 87 -10.35 -3.59 13.21
N ILE A 88 -9.95 -3.87 11.97
CA ILE A 88 -10.27 -3.03 10.80
C ILE A 88 -11.79 -2.99 10.57
N LYS A 89 -12.49 -4.12 10.69
CA LYS A 89 -13.95 -4.16 10.58
C LYS A 89 -14.62 -3.29 11.64
N THR A 90 -14.20 -3.38 12.89
CA THR A 90 -14.74 -2.55 13.99
C THR A 90 -14.48 -1.06 13.74
N ILE A 91 -13.26 -0.69 13.35
CA ILE A 91 -12.93 0.71 13.03
C ILE A 91 -13.80 1.22 11.87
N ASN A 92 -14.02 0.41 10.84
CA ASN A 92 -14.87 0.80 9.71
C ASN A 92 -16.33 1.02 10.11
N THR A 93 -16.87 0.19 11.02
CA THR A 93 -18.23 0.41 11.54
C THR A 93 -18.31 1.69 12.37
N ASP A 94 -17.29 1.96 13.20
CA ASP A 94 -17.24 3.15 14.03
C ASP A 94 -17.12 4.41 13.18
N VAL A 95 -16.24 4.41 12.17
CA VAL A 95 -16.08 5.52 11.21
C VAL A 95 -17.40 5.81 10.49
N SER A 96 -18.11 4.78 10.05
CA SER A 96 -19.42 4.94 9.39
C SER A 96 -20.46 5.58 10.33
N SER A 97 -20.48 5.16 11.60
CA SER A 97 -21.39 5.71 12.61
C SER A 97 -21.07 7.17 12.97
N LEU A 98 -19.77 7.50 13.07
CA LEU A 98 -19.29 8.85 13.33
C LEU A 98 -19.62 9.76 12.15
N GLN A 99 -19.42 9.30 10.92
CA GLN A 99 -19.77 10.05 9.72
C GLN A 99 -21.28 10.38 9.69
N ALA A 100 -22.14 9.42 10.01
CA ALA A 100 -23.59 9.67 10.11
C ALA A 100 -23.93 10.71 11.20
N THR A 101 -23.26 10.62 12.35
CA THR A 101 -23.45 11.54 13.47
C THR A 101 -22.98 12.96 13.16
N VAL A 102 -21.79 13.09 12.56
CA VAL A 102 -21.24 14.37 12.10
C VAL A 102 -22.15 15.01 11.06
N ASN A 103 -22.62 14.24 10.08
CA ASN A 103 -23.56 14.75 9.08
C ASN A 103 -24.86 15.25 9.70
N LYS A 104 -25.41 14.51 10.68
CA LYS A 104 -26.61 14.94 11.42
C LYS A 104 -26.37 16.25 12.16
N HIS A 105 -25.24 16.40 12.84
CA HIS A 105 -24.90 17.63 13.55
C HIS A 105 -24.64 18.79 12.60
N LEU A 106 -24.00 18.55 11.47
CA LEU A 106 -23.81 19.54 10.41
C LEU A 106 -25.15 20.07 9.90
N GLN A 107 -26.08 19.17 9.54
CA GLN A 107 -27.42 19.59 9.09
C GLN A 107 -28.17 20.37 10.18
N LYS A 108 -28.05 19.97 11.45
CA LYS A 108 -28.65 20.70 12.58
C LYS A 108 -28.01 22.09 12.76
N ALA A 109 -26.70 22.21 12.63
CA ALA A 109 -25.99 23.48 12.75
C ALA A 109 -26.43 24.47 11.66
N ILE A 110 -26.48 24.02 10.41
CA ILE A 110 -26.98 24.81 9.28
C ILE A 110 -28.42 25.25 9.52
N TYR A 111 -29.29 24.34 9.99
CA TYR A 111 -30.68 24.66 10.27
C TYR A 111 -30.80 25.76 11.34
N LEU A 112 -30.09 25.63 12.46
CA LEU A 112 -30.12 26.61 13.54
C LEU A 112 -29.52 27.95 13.13
N GLU A 113 -28.46 27.95 12.34
CA GLU A 113 -27.87 29.17 11.80
C GLU A 113 -28.85 29.91 10.89
N ASN A 114 -29.50 29.19 9.97
CA ASN A 114 -30.54 29.78 9.12
C ASN A 114 -31.75 30.26 9.94
N GLN A 115 -32.17 29.52 10.96
CA GLN A 115 -33.24 29.93 11.86
C GLN A 115 -32.89 31.24 12.58
N SER A 116 -31.63 31.39 13.02
CA SER A 116 -31.14 32.62 13.64
C SER A 116 -31.02 33.79 12.67
N LYS A 117 -30.80 33.52 11.38
CA LYS A 117 -30.64 34.53 10.32
C LYS A 117 -31.94 34.84 9.56
N ARG A 118 -33.03 34.13 9.83
CA ARG A 118 -34.29 34.20 9.07
C ARG A 118 -34.88 35.61 8.91
N ASN A 119 -34.65 36.47 9.90
CA ASN A 119 -35.16 37.86 9.89
C ASN A 119 -34.08 38.87 9.48
N ASN A 120 -32.88 38.42 9.09
CA ASN A 120 -31.79 39.29 8.72
C ASN A 120 -31.79 39.50 7.20
N LEU A 121 -31.70 40.77 6.80
CA LEU A 121 -31.41 41.17 5.44
C LEU A 121 -30.01 41.75 5.40
N ARG A 122 -29.26 41.36 4.37
CA ARG A 122 -27.93 41.88 4.09
C ARG A 122 -28.05 43.01 3.08
N PHE A 123 -27.60 44.20 3.46
CA PHE A 123 -27.50 45.37 2.60
C PHE A 123 -26.04 45.57 2.24
N GLU A 124 -25.70 45.35 0.98
CA GLU A 124 -24.34 45.58 0.46
C GLU A 124 -24.26 46.99 -0.15
N GLY A 125 -23.06 47.54 -0.31
CA GLY A 125 -22.71 48.75 -1.07
C GLY A 125 -23.43 50.06 -0.79
N LEU A 126 -23.90 50.23 0.43
CA LEU A 126 -24.08 51.58 0.97
C LEU A 126 -22.70 52.23 1.10
N MET A 127 -22.54 53.48 0.63
CA MET A 127 -21.28 54.21 0.83
C MET A 127 -21.06 54.42 2.34
N GLU A 128 -19.95 53.87 2.85
CA GLU A 128 -19.45 54.14 4.20
C GLU A 128 -18.75 55.50 4.21
N ASP A 129 -19.12 56.37 5.14
CA ASP A 129 -18.37 57.60 5.40
C ASP A 129 -17.26 57.34 6.43
N GLY A 130 -16.18 58.11 6.36
CA GLY A 130 -15.06 57.99 7.30
C GLY A 130 -15.48 58.35 8.72
N GLY A 131 -15.45 57.38 9.64
CA GLY A 131 -15.85 57.58 11.04
C GLY A 131 -17.35 57.46 11.30
N GLU A 132 -18.11 56.89 10.35
CA GLU A 132 -19.56 56.79 10.42
C GLU A 132 -20.05 56.01 11.65
N SER A 133 -20.96 56.65 12.39
CA SER A 133 -21.65 56.05 13.54
C SER A 133 -22.72 55.06 13.10
N TRP A 134 -23.22 54.25 14.04
CA TRP A 134 -24.26 53.27 13.75
C TRP A 134 -25.57 53.95 13.33
N GLU A 135 -25.91 55.04 14.01
CA GLU A 135 -27.10 55.84 13.80
C GLU A 135 -27.14 56.37 12.36
N GLU A 136 -26.01 56.89 11.88
CA GLU A 136 -25.84 57.34 10.49
C GLU A 136 -26.07 56.21 9.49
N THR A 137 -25.49 55.01 9.72
CA THR A 137 -25.70 53.85 8.83
C THR A 137 -27.15 53.37 8.85
N LYS A 138 -27.78 53.36 10.02
CA LYS A 138 -29.19 52.97 10.18
C LYS A 138 -30.09 53.91 9.41
N ASP A 139 -29.83 55.21 9.49
CA ASP A 139 -30.61 56.22 8.78
C ASP A 139 -30.40 56.13 7.27
N LYS A 140 -29.18 55.84 6.79
CA LYS A 140 -28.93 55.51 5.37
C LYS A 140 -29.75 54.31 4.89
N VAL A 141 -29.81 53.22 5.67
CA VAL A 141 -30.62 52.04 5.32
C VAL A 141 -32.10 52.39 5.27
N LYS A 142 -32.61 53.14 6.27
CA LYS A 142 -34.02 53.58 6.32
C LYS A 142 -34.37 54.47 5.13
N ASN A 143 -33.54 55.46 4.82
CA ASN A 143 -33.74 56.34 3.68
C ASN A 143 -33.73 55.52 2.39
N THR A 144 -32.82 54.56 2.25
CA THR A 144 -32.80 53.67 1.08
C THR A 144 -34.08 52.84 0.94
N LEU A 145 -34.66 52.35 2.05
CA LEU A 145 -35.95 51.64 2.05
C LEU A 145 -37.12 52.55 1.64
N VAL A 146 -37.18 53.76 2.18
CA VAL A 146 -38.26 54.72 1.86
C VAL A 146 -38.12 55.21 0.41
N ASP A 147 -36.93 55.66 0.01
CA ASP A 147 -36.69 56.33 -1.27
C ASP A 147 -36.69 55.37 -2.47
N LYS A 148 -36.10 54.17 -2.31
CA LYS A 148 -35.95 53.22 -3.43
C LYS A 148 -37.03 52.15 -3.47
N LEU A 149 -37.68 51.86 -2.33
CA LEU A 149 -38.62 50.75 -2.20
C LEU A 149 -40.03 51.17 -1.74
N ASN A 150 -40.29 52.47 -1.58
CA ASN A 150 -41.61 53.06 -1.25
C ASN A 150 -42.28 52.48 0.01
N PHE A 151 -41.51 52.22 1.07
CA PHE A 151 -42.10 51.82 2.35
C PHE A 151 -42.77 53.01 3.06
N GLU A 152 -44.03 52.86 3.49
CA GLU A 152 -44.81 53.91 4.19
C GLU A 152 -44.23 54.31 5.55
N LEU A 153 -43.50 53.41 6.22
CA LEU A 153 -42.84 53.63 7.52
C LEU A 153 -41.50 52.90 7.59
N ALA A 154 -40.50 53.55 8.18
CA ALA A 154 -39.18 52.96 8.40
C ALA A 154 -39.23 51.83 9.46
N PRO A 155 -38.87 50.58 9.13
CA PRO A 155 -38.92 49.46 10.07
C PRO A 155 -37.89 49.59 11.21
N GLY A 156 -38.12 48.87 12.30
CA GLY A 156 -37.10 48.67 13.35
C GLY A 156 -35.95 47.83 12.82
N ILE A 157 -34.72 48.32 12.91
CA ILE A 157 -33.51 47.68 12.36
C ILE A 157 -32.51 47.43 13.49
N GLU A 158 -31.99 46.20 13.55
CA GLU A 158 -30.89 45.76 14.43
C GLU A 158 -29.63 45.40 13.61
N PRO A 159 -28.42 45.85 14.01
CA PRO A 159 -27.19 45.73 13.21
C PRO A 159 -26.52 44.35 13.19
N ARG A 160 -25.97 43.97 12.03
CA ARG A 160 -24.77 43.11 11.86
C ARG A 160 -23.96 43.58 10.63
N ARG A 161 -22.71 44.03 10.81
CA ARG A 161 -21.88 44.62 9.73
C ARG A 161 -20.97 43.58 9.05
N ILE A 162 -21.03 43.48 7.71
CA ILE A 162 -20.07 42.78 6.83
C ILE A 162 -19.98 43.55 5.49
N LYS A 163 -18.78 43.79 4.95
CA LYS A 163 -18.52 44.67 3.79
C LYS A 163 -18.67 43.98 2.44
N PRO A 164 -19.37 44.57 1.46
CA PRO A 164 -18.80 44.82 0.11
C PRO A 164 -19.43 46.03 -0.66
N GLU A 165 -19.03 46.24 -1.92
CA GLU A 165 -19.40 47.35 -2.84
C GLU A 165 -20.67 47.08 -3.70
N GLY A 166 -21.49 48.11 -3.98
CA GLY A 166 -22.77 48.05 -4.73
C GLY A 166 -24.06 47.73 -3.92
N ILE A 167 -25.16 48.50 -4.09
CA ILE A 167 -26.39 48.29 -3.28
C ILE A 167 -27.16 47.04 -3.70
N HIS A 168 -27.03 45.99 -2.89
CA HIS A 168 -27.75 44.74 -3.06
C HIS A 168 -28.40 44.29 -1.76
N ILE A 169 -29.66 43.82 -1.84
CA ILE A 169 -30.41 43.30 -0.70
C ILE A 169 -30.54 41.78 -0.85
N PHE A 170 -30.01 41.03 0.11
CA PHE A 170 -30.05 39.57 0.10
C PHE A 170 -30.59 39.00 1.42
N GLU A 171 -31.17 37.80 1.35
CA GLU A 171 -31.37 36.97 2.55
C GLU A 171 -30.01 36.65 3.18
N GLU A 172 -29.89 36.79 4.50
CA GLU A 172 -28.73 36.25 5.19
C GLU A 172 -28.94 34.75 5.45
N LEU A 173 -28.03 33.91 4.94
CA LEU A 173 -28.11 32.46 5.08
C LEU A 173 -26.79 31.89 5.62
N ALA A 174 -26.85 30.63 6.05
CA ALA A 174 -25.65 29.85 6.34
C ALA A 174 -24.79 29.70 5.07
N GLU A 175 -23.46 29.71 5.24
CA GLU A 175 -22.50 29.67 4.12
C GLU A 175 -22.71 28.44 3.24
N GLU A 176 -23.01 27.28 3.85
CA GLU A 176 -23.25 26.04 3.09
C GLU A 176 -24.49 26.14 2.18
N ILE A 177 -25.53 26.88 2.59
CA ILE A 177 -26.70 27.12 1.74
C ILE A 177 -26.38 28.11 0.63
N MET A 178 -25.60 29.16 0.93
CA MET A 178 -25.12 30.09 -0.08
C MET A 178 -24.30 29.38 -1.16
N GLU A 179 -23.42 28.46 -0.76
CA GLU A 179 -22.61 27.67 -1.69
C GLU A 179 -23.47 26.76 -2.57
N LYS A 180 -24.47 26.06 -1.98
CA LYS A 180 -25.44 25.26 -2.75
C LYS A 180 -26.21 26.10 -3.77
N ARG A 181 -26.64 27.32 -3.39
CA ARG A 181 -27.31 28.27 -4.31
C ARG A 181 -26.37 28.73 -5.43
N ARG A 182 -25.10 29.06 -5.11
CA ARG A 182 -24.06 29.41 -6.11
C ARG A 182 -23.88 28.29 -7.14
N ALA A 183 -23.79 27.04 -6.69
CA ALA A 183 -23.69 25.88 -7.57
C ALA A 183 -24.92 25.73 -8.47
N GLN A 184 -26.14 25.88 -7.93
CA GLN A 184 -27.39 25.79 -8.69
C GLN A 184 -27.52 26.89 -9.77
N LEU A 185 -27.05 28.11 -9.49
CA LEU A 185 -27.10 29.21 -10.44
C LEU A 185 -26.31 28.92 -11.73
N LEU A 186 -25.20 28.18 -11.64
CA LEU A 186 -24.44 27.76 -12.82
C LEU A 186 -25.29 26.88 -13.75
N PHE A 187 -26.02 25.91 -13.19
CA PHE A 187 -26.91 25.05 -13.96
C PHE A 187 -28.09 25.82 -14.57
N GLN A 188 -28.68 26.74 -13.82
CA GLN A 188 -29.79 27.55 -14.32
C GLN A 188 -29.39 28.47 -15.48
N ARG A 189 -28.17 29.00 -15.47
CA ARG A 189 -27.65 29.82 -16.59
C ARG A 189 -27.49 29.00 -17.86
N GLN A 190 -27.02 27.76 -17.76
CA GLN A 190 -26.92 26.86 -18.91
C GLN A 190 -28.31 26.48 -19.45
N ALA A 191 -29.27 26.21 -18.56
CA ALA A 191 -30.64 25.86 -18.96
C ALA A 191 -31.41 27.02 -19.62
N LYS A 192 -31.14 28.27 -19.24
CA LYS A 192 -31.76 29.48 -19.83
C LYS A 192 -31.11 29.95 -21.14
N ALA A 193 -29.97 29.36 -21.52
CA ALA A 193 -29.27 29.68 -22.76
C ALA A 193 -29.75 28.83 -23.97
N HIS A 194 -30.69 27.92 -23.74
CA HIS A 194 -31.41 27.13 -24.74
C HIS A 194 -32.87 27.59 -24.86
#